data_AF-A0A523R6V3-F1
#
_entry.id   AF-A0A523R6V3-F1
#
_cell.length_a   1.000
_cell.length_b   1.000
_cell.length_c   1.000
_cell.angle_alpha   90.00
_cell.angle_beta   90.00
_cell.angle_gamma   90.00
#
_symmetry.space_group_name_H-M   'P 1'
#
loop_
_entity.id
_entity.type
_entity.pdbx_description
1 polymer ?
#
loop_
_entity_poly.entity_id
_entity_poly.type
_entity_poly.pdbx_seq_one_letter_code
_entity_poly.pdbx_strand_id
1 'polypeptide(L)'
;MFGEILGEGVDITNLPEPSRIKYELPERGIFSGLIEKKGKGFFFSFVLIKRFEISVKEEEQTFDAGKENRRVELVLDIETKKGEPEINKYFRLLVENQGSDIHISSDEHPFIRKDGRLIKVKELSLLSNTDIRRMIGEIITEEEKKKLDTLEEVDFSYEIENFARFRCNIFIDRKGFGAVFRLIPCRIPSVDELKLPQLFKDLCFLNKGMILVTGPTGSGKSTTLAAMIDFINRKRDVHIITLEDPIEFVHQNLKALINQREIKKHTNSFSSALKSALREDPDVVLVGEMRDLETISVALETAETGHLVLATLHTTSAYSTVNRIVEQFPPGQQEQIKTMVADSLKAVISQTLCKKIGRGRVAAFEILLVTPAVSNLIREGKTYQIPSLLQTGKKEGMTPLNDYLLKLVDSNMIETYEAYLRAVDKKGILFLLKEKGYRIDFLSKLDLLES
;
A
#
# COMPACT_ATOMS: atom_id res chain seq x y z
N MET A 1 10.76 -21.03 -32.43
CA MET A 1 11.48 -22.07 -31.67
C MET A 1 10.50 -22.82 -30.77
N PHE A 2 9.57 -23.58 -31.36
CA PHE A 2 8.66 -24.49 -30.64
C PHE A 2 8.62 -25.84 -31.38
N GLY A 3 9.80 -26.28 -31.81
CA GLY A 3 10.09 -27.58 -32.39
C GLY A 3 11.55 -27.86 -32.03
N GLU A 4 11.85 -29.10 -31.66
CA GLU A 4 13.15 -29.58 -31.14
C GLU A 4 13.37 -29.42 -29.63
N ILE A 5 12.56 -30.09 -28.80
CA ILE A 5 13.09 -30.84 -27.65
C ILE A 5 12.28 -32.14 -27.53
N LEU A 6 12.51 -33.07 -28.46
CA LEU A 6 12.27 -34.49 -28.23
C LEU A 6 13.64 -35.10 -27.93
N GLY A 7 14.05 -35.02 -26.67
CA GLY A 7 15.17 -35.79 -26.14
C GLY A 7 14.67 -37.16 -25.74
N GLU A 8 15.12 -38.17 -26.49
CA GLU A 8 15.12 -39.62 -26.23
C GLU A 8 13.96 -40.23 -25.42
N GLY A 9 13.07 -40.93 -26.15
CA GLY A 9 12.57 -42.23 -25.73
C GLY A 9 11.25 -42.28 -24.96
N VAL A 10 10.14 -41.85 -25.56
CA VAL A 10 8.82 -42.41 -25.19
C VAL A 10 8.07 -42.79 -26.46
N ASP A 11 7.93 -44.09 -26.69
CA ASP A 11 7.05 -44.62 -27.74
C ASP A 11 5.60 -44.50 -27.27
N ILE A 12 4.91 -43.49 -27.81
CA ILE A 12 3.54 -43.12 -27.47
C ILE A 12 2.48 -43.86 -28.30
N THR A 13 2.87 -44.84 -29.12
CA THR A 13 1.92 -45.55 -30.00
C THR A 13 1.04 -46.59 -29.27
N ASN A 14 1.38 -46.96 -28.03
CA ASN A 14 0.72 -48.05 -27.28
C ASN A 14 0.28 -47.71 -25.84
N LEU A 15 0.01 -46.44 -25.54
CA LEU A 15 -0.50 -46.06 -24.22
C LEU A 15 -1.97 -46.47 -24.06
N PRO A 16 -2.36 -47.22 -22.99
CA PRO A 16 -3.76 -47.58 -22.75
C PRO A 16 -4.60 -46.33 -22.41
N GLU A 17 -5.76 -46.16 -23.04
CA GLU A 17 -6.62 -45.01 -22.79
C GLU A 17 -7.34 -45.10 -21.43
N PRO A 18 -7.42 -44.00 -20.65
CA PRO A 18 -6.58 -42.79 -20.66
C PRO A 18 -5.29 -43.01 -19.84
N SER A 19 -4.14 -42.63 -20.41
CA SER A 19 -2.83 -42.69 -19.72
C SER A 19 -2.32 -41.29 -19.35
N ARG A 20 -1.98 -41.10 -18.08
CA ARG A 20 -1.22 -39.95 -17.57
C ARG A 20 0.27 -40.15 -17.83
N ILE A 21 0.99 -39.13 -18.30
CA ILE A 21 2.46 -39.12 -18.30
C ILE A 21 2.92 -37.90 -17.51
N LYS A 22 3.74 -38.13 -16.47
CA LYS A 22 4.42 -37.09 -15.70
C LYS A 22 5.80 -36.86 -16.36
N TYR A 23 6.16 -35.62 -16.67
CA TYR A 23 7.48 -35.28 -17.21
C TYR A 23 8.17 -34.24 -16.31
N GLU A 24 9.39 -34.57 -15.88
CA GLU A 24 10.31 -33.63 -15.22
C GLU A 24 11.35 -33.18 -16.24
N LEU A 25 11.53 -31.85 -16.41
CA LEU A 25 12.65 -31.30 -17.16
C LEU A 25 13.69 -30.75 -16.18
N PRO A 26 14.99 -31.08 -16.32
CA PRO A 26 15.97 -30.86 -15.24
C PRO A 26 16.28 -29.40 -14.89
N GLU A 27 15.95 -28.42 -15.73
CA GLU A 27 16.38 -27.02 -15.49
C GLU A 27 15.36 -25.91 -15.80
N ARG A 28 14.09 -26.21 -16.13
CA ARG A 28 13.11 -25.17 -16.48
C ARG A 28 11.68 -25.45 -16.03
N GLY A 29 11.45 -25.56 -14.73
CA GLY A 29 10.11 -25.57 -14.13
C GLY A 29 9.23 -26.76 -14.55
N ILE A 30 8.09 -26.92 -13.86
CA ILE A 30 7.13 -27.98 -14.14
C ILE A 30 6.02 -27.37 -15.01
N PHE A 31 5.78 -27.98 -16.16
CA PHE A 31 4.70 -27.60 -17.08
C PHE A 31 3.47 -28.46 -16.79
N SER A 32 2.29 -27.84 -16.68
CA SER A 32 1.01 -28.55 -16.76
C SER A 32 0.31 -28.17 -18.07
N GLY A 33 -0.22 -29.18 -18.76
CA GLY A 33 -0.92 -29.00 -20.03
C GLY A 33 -1.95 -30.09 -20.26
N LEU A 34 -3.03 -29.72 -20.95
CA LEU A 34 -4.10 -30.61 -21.41
C LEU A 34 -3.69 -31.23 -22.76
N ILE A 35 -3.80 -32.56 -22.89
CA ILE A 35 -3.67 -33.24 -24.18
C ILE A 35 -5.07 -33.38 -24.78
N GLU A 36 -5.35 -32.63 -25.84
CA GLU A 36 -6.58 -32.78 -26.61
C GLU A 36 -6.27 -33.41 -27.98
N LYS A 37 -6.88 -34.55 -28.29
CA LYS A 37 -6.79 -35.18 -29.62
C LYS A 37 -7.86 -34.58 -30.51
N LYS A 38 -7.46 -33.75 -31.48
CA LYS A 38 -8.34 -33.30 -32.57
C LYS A 38 -7.93 -34.01 -33.86
N GLY A 39 -8.66 -35.07 -34.20
CA GLY A 39 -8.37 -35.88 -35.40
C GLY A 39 -7.02 -36.61 -35.31
N LYS A 40 -6.13 -36.42 -36.30
CA LYS A 40 -4.79 -37.04 -36.36
C LYS A 40 -3.69 -36.22 -35.67
N GLY A 41 -4.01 -35.11 -35.01
CA GLY A 41 -3.04 -34.23 -34.35
C GLY A 41 -3.30 -34.06 -32.85
N PHE A 42 -2.22 -33.80 -32.11
CA PHE A 42 -2.23 -33.45 -30.69
C PHE A 42 -2.04 -31.94 -30.52
N PHE A 43 -2.86 -31.30 -29.69
CA PHE A 43 -2.69 -29.89 -29.32
C PHE A 43 -2.25 -29.76 -27.86
N PHE A 44 -1.35 -28.80 -27.60
CA PHE A 44 -0.78 -28.51 -26.29
C PHE A 44 -1.09 -27.06 -25.88
N SER A 45 -1.51 -26.85 -24.63
CA SER A 45 -1.60 -25.53 -24.00
C SER A 45 -0.82 -25.56 -22.69
N PHE A 46 0.08 -24.60 -22.46
CA PHE A 46 0.97 -24.55 -21.30
C PHE A 46 0.66 -23.33 -20.43
N VAL A 47 0.60 -23.51 -19.10
CA VAL A 47 0.66 -22.41 -18.13
C VAL A 47 2.01 -22.46 -17.42
N LEU A 48 2.75 -21.35 -17.45
CA LEU A 48 4.07 -21.24 -16.83
C LEU A 48 3.89 -20.91 -15.33
N ILE A 49 4.06 -21.90 -14.45
CA ILE A 49 4.12 -21.69 -13.00
C ILE A 49 5.56 -21.97 -12.57
N LYS A 50 6.28 -20.94 -12.11
CA LYS A 50 7.65 -21.10 -11.64
C LYS A 50 7.62 -21.50 -10.16
N ARG A 51 8.22 -22.64 -9.81
CA ARG A 51 8.63 -23.05 -8.44
C ARG A 51 7.58 -23.65 -7.48
N PHE A 52 6.59 -24.39 -7.96
CA PHE A 52 5.78 -25.24 -7.06
C PHE A 52 5.83 -26.71 -7.47
N GLU A 53 5.89 -27.59 -6.48
CA GLU A 53 5.42 -28.97 -6.64
C GLU A 53 3.90 -28.90 -6.78
N ILE A 54 3.40 -29.43 -7.89
CA ILE A 54 1.99 -29.42 -8.26
C ILE A 54 1.45 -30.82 -8.01
N SER A 55 0.48 -30.95 -7.12
CA SER A 55 -0.31 -32.18 -7.00
C SER A 55 -1.61 -32.02 -7.79
N VAL A 56 -1.93 -33.03 -8.61
CA VAL A 56 -3.17 -33.07 -9.40
C VAL A 56 -4.12 -34.02 -8.69
N LYS A 57 -5.21 -33.48 -8.13
CA LYS A 57 -6.32 -34.30 -7.65
C LYS A 57 -7.23 -34.62 -8.84
N GLU A 58 -7.45 -35.92 -9.07
CA GLU A 58 -8.46 -36.41 -10.00
C GLU A 58 -9.77 -36.51 -9.20
N GLU A 59 -10.77 -35.69 -9.52
CA GLU A 59 -12.13 -35.92 -9.01
C GLU A 59 -12.85 -36.89 -9.95
N GLU A 60 -12.97 -38.15 -9.53
CA GLU A 60 -13.88 -39.10 -10.17
C GLU A 60 -15.33 -38.74 -9.83
N GLN A 61 -16.06 -38.19 -10.81
CA GLN A 61 -17.52 -38.19 -10.74
C GLN A 61 -18.05 -39.44 -11.44
N THR A 62 -18.72 -40.32 -10.70
CA THR A 62 -19.44 -41.47 -11.25
C THR A 62 -20.64 -40.97 -12.05
N PHE A 63 -20.65 -41.22 -13.36
CA PHE A 63 -21.81 -41.00 -14.22
C PHE A 63 -22.13 -42.23 -15.06
N ASP A 64 -23.45 -42.44 -15.17
CA ASP A 64 -24.09 -43.57 -15.81
C ASP A 64 -23.85 -43.60 -17.34
N ALA A 65 -23.82 -44.80 -17.89
CA ALA A 65 -23.27 -45.08 -19.20
C ALA A 65 -24.13 -44.53 -20.36
N GLY A 66 -23.71 -43.43 -20.97
CA GLY A 66 -24.22 -43.05 -22.29
C GLY A 66 -23.99 -41.60 -22.70
N LYS A 67 -22.97 -41.41 -23.54
CA LYS A 67 -22.62 -40.20 -24.32
C LYS A 67 -21.70 -39.16 -23.66
N GLU A 68 -20.87 -38.62 -24.55
CA GLU A 68 -20.27 -37.28 -24.57
C GLU A 68 -18.86 -37.05 -24.01
N ASN A 69 -18.20 -36.10 -24.68
CA ASN A 69 -16.80 -35.72 -24.57
C ASN A 69 -16.38 -35.58 -23.11
N ARG A 70 -15.37 -36.37 -22.73
CA ARG A 70 -14.69 -36.31 -21.43
C ARG A 70 -14.03 -34.94 -21.28
N ARG A 71 -14.49 -34.13 -20.32
CA ARG A 71 -13.80 -32.92 -19.89
C ARG A 71 -13.20 -33.21 -18.51
N VAL A 72 -11.89 -33.42 -18.47
CA VAL A 72 -11.16 -33.57 -17.20
C VAL A 72 -10.74 -32.18 -16.77
N GLU A 73 -11.24 -31.71 -15.64
CA GLU A 73 -10.84 -30.44 -15.06
C GLU A 73 -9.58 -30.68 -14.21
N LEU A 74 -8.43 -30.22 -14.72
CA LEU A 74 -7.16 -30.30 -14.00
C LEU A 74 -7.10 -29.17 -12.98
N VAL A 75 -7.31 -29.51 -11.72
CA VAL A 75 -7.18 -28.57 -10.61
C VAL A 75 -5.73 -28.57 -10.14
N LEU A 76 -5.10 -27.39 -10.17
CA LEU A 76 -3.76 -27.16 -9.66
C LEU A 76 -3.85 -26.98 -8.14
N ASP A 77 -3.31 -27.93 -7.37
CA ASP A 77 -3.10 -27.74 -5.94
C ASP A 77 -1.63 -27.39 -5.70
N ILE A 78 -1.40 -26.21 -5.13
CA ILE A 78 -0.07 -25.69 -4.84
C ILE A 78 0.39 -26.32 -3.53
N GLU A 79 1.48 -27.09 -3.54
CA GLU A 79 1.96 -27.70 -2.30
C GLU A 79 2.48 -26.63 -1.33
N THR A 80 2.03 -26.72 -0.07
CA THR A 80 2.58 -25.95 1.04
C THR A 80 3.90 -26.55 1.49
N LYS A 81 4.84 -25.68 1.88
CA LYS A 81 6.04 -26.15 2.57
C LYS A 81 5.64 -26.88 3.85
N LYS A 82 6.26 -28.03 4.10
CA LYS A 82 5.98 -28.87 5.26
C LYS A 82 6.10 -28.06 6.57
N GLY A 83 5.01 -27.97 7.33
CA GLY A 83 4.94 -27.24 8.60
C GLY A 83 4.50 -25.78 8.50
N GLU A 84 4.23 -25.25 7.29
CA GLU A 84 3.64 -23.92 7.10
C GLU A 84 2.10 -24.00 7.04
N PRO A 85 1.38 -22.94 7.47
CA PRO A 85 -0.06 -22.81 7.27
C PRO A 85 -0.47 -22.95 5.80
N GLU A 86 -1.60 -23.61 5.56
CA GLU A 86 -2.10 -23.88 4.21
C GLU A 86 -2.37 -22.62 3.40
N ILE A 87 -2.76 -21.54 4.06
CA ILE A 87 -3.04 -20.26 3.41
C ILE A 87 -1.80 -19.68 2.70
N ASN A 88 -0.58 -20.06 3.12
CA ASN A 88 0.67 -19.52 2.58
C ASN A 88 0.86 -19.83 1.09
N LYS A 89 0.24 -20.90 0.57
CA LYS A 89 0.27 -21.21 -0.87
C LYS A 89 -0.36 -20.09 -1.71
N TYR A 90 -1.46 -19.52 -1.23
CA TYR A 90 -2.15 -18.41 -1.89
C TYR A 90 -1.35 -17.11 -1.80
N PHE A 91 -0.64 -16.88 -0.69
CA PHE A 91 0.25 -15.74 -0.52
C PHE A 91 1.44 -15.76 -1.49
N ARG A 92 2.06 -16.93 -1.67
CA ARG A 92 3.13 -17.08 -2.65
C ARG A 92 2.63 -16.86 -4.08
N LEU A 93 1.45 -17.42 -4.40
CA LEU A 93 0.79 -17.19 -5.68
C LEU A 93 0.51 -15.70 -5.95
N LEU A 94 0.03 -14.95 -4.94
CA LEU A 94 -0.21 -13.51 -5.06
C LEU A 94 1.07 -12.76 -5.46
N VAL A 95 2.17 -13.04 -4.76
CA VAL A 95 3.49 -12.40 -5.00
C VAL A 95 4.00 -12.73 -6.40
N GLU A 96 3.93 -13.99 -6.83
CA GLU A 96 4.39 -14.42 -8.15
C GLU A 96 3.57 -13.81 -9.29
N ASN A 97 2.26 -13.66 -9.09
CA ASN A 97 1.39 -13.00 -10.05
C ASN A 97 1.54 -11.47 -10.05
N GLN A 98 2.37 -10.91 -9.18
CA GLN A 98 2.54 -9.47 -8.96
C GLN A 98 1.20 -8.79 -8.65
N GLY A 99 0.35 -9.47 -7.87
CA GLY A 99 -0.93 -8.92 -7.42
C GLY A 99 -0.77 -8.07 -6.15
N SER A 100 -1.73 -7.19 -5.91
CA SER A 100 -1.79 -6.34 -4.71
C SER A 100 -2.60 -6.97 -3.58
N ASP A 101 -3.67 -7.69 -3.91
CA ASP A 101 -4.59 -8.29 -2.95
C ASP A 101 -5.03 -9.67 -3.46
N ILE A 102 -5.22 -10.62 -2.54
CA ILE A 102 -5.92 -11.88 -2.81
C ILE A 102 -7.21 -11.91 -2.00
N HIS A 103 -8.30 -12.27 -2.67
CA HIS A 103 -9.64 -12.35 -2.11
C HIS A 103 -10.09 -13.80 -2.11
N ILE A 104 -10.57 -14.28 -0.97
CA ILE A 104 -11.07 -15.61 -0.76
C ILE A 104 -12.50 -15.50 -0.21
N SER A 105 -13.42 -16.29 -0.75
CA SER A 105 -14.83 -16.32 -0.37
C SER A 105 -15.34 -17.74 -0.47
N SER A 106 -16.28 -18.11 0.41
CA SER A 106 -16.85 -19.44 0.47
C SER A 106 -17.56 -19.81 -0.84
N ASP A 107 -17.36 -21.07 -1.26
CA ASP A 107 -17.90 -21.68 -2.48
C ASP A 107 -17.51 -20.93 -3.76
N GLU A 108 -16.29 -20.41 -3.80
CA GLU A 108 -15.78 -19.64 -4.92
C GLU A 108 -14.26 -19.83 -5.11
N HIS A 109 -13.78 -19.58 -6.34
CA HIS A 109 -12.34 -19.58 -6.62
C HIS A 109 -11.68 -18.31 -6.07
N PRO A 110 -10.40 -18.37 -5.65
CA PRO A 110 -9.64 -17.19 -5.26
C PRO A 110 -9.57 -16.14 -6.38
N PHE A 111 -9.63 -14.87 -6.01
CA PHE A 111 -9.40 -13.75 -6.92
C PHE A 111 -8.12 -13.02 -6.55
N ILE A 112 -7.33 -12.65 -7.55
CA ILE A 112 -6.17 -11.78 -7.38
C ILE A 112 -6.48 -10.41 -7.99
N ARG A 113 -6.18 -9.35 -7.24
CA ARG A 113 -6.17 -8.00 -7.77
C ARG A 113 -4.82 -7.71 -8.40
N LYS A 114 -4.81 -7.44 -9.71
CA LYS A 114 -3.60 -7.04 -10.46
C LYS A 114 -3.90 -5.78 -11.27
N ASP A 115 -3.06 -4.76 -11.12
CA ASP A 115 -3.23 -3.45 -11.77
C ASP A 115 -4.64 -2.86 -11.59
N GLY A 116 -5.23 -3.06 -10.41
CA GLY A 116 -6.56 -2.59 -10.05
C GLY A 116 -7.73 -3.48 -10.51
N ARG A 117 -7.49 -4.48 -11.36
CA ARG A 117 -8.50 -5.41 -11.86
C ARG A 117 -8.54 -6.70 -11.04
N LEU A 118 -9.73 -7.20 -10.75
CA LEU A 118 -9.92 -8.51 -10.11
C LEU A 118 -9.91 -9.61 -11.17
N ILE A 119 -9.06 -10.61 -10.98
CA ILE A 119 -8.88 -11.74 -11.88
C ILE A 119 -9.18 -13.02 -11.09
N LYS A 120 -10.18 -13.79 -11.53
CA LYS A 120 -10.51 -15.10 -10.96
C LYS A 120 -9.44 -16.11 -11.38
N VAL A 121 -8.83 -16.80 -10.41
CA VAL A 121 -7.84 -17.86 -10.66
C VAL A 121 -8.58 -19.20 -10.72
N LYS A 122 -9.06 -19.54 -11.92
CA LYS A 122 -9.91 -20.72 -12.14
C LYS A 122 -9.15 -22.04 -12.00
N GLU A 123 -7.83 -21.96 -12.10
CA GLU A 123 -6.92 -23.08 -12.01
C GLU A 123 -6.85 -23.70 -10.61
N LEU A 124 -7.23 -22.96 -9.57
CA LEU A 124 -7.25 -23.43 -8.18
C LEU A 124 -8.61 -24.03 -7.83
N SER A 125 -8.64 -24.92 -6.84
CA SER A 125 -9.90 -25.48 -6.32
C SER A 125 -10.82 -24.39 -5.77
N LEU A 126 -12.13 -24.66 -5.86
CA LEU A 126 -13.14 -23.95 -5.08
C LEU A 126 -12.80 -24.09 -3.59
N LEU A 127 -12.97 -23.00 -2.84
CA LEU A 127 -12.73 -23.01 -1.41
C LEU A 127 -14.04 -23.16 -0.66
N SER A 128 -14.22 -24.30 0.02
CA SER A 128 -15.39 -24.49 0.88
C SER A 128 -15.28 -23.63 2.14
N ASN A 129 -16.42 -23.34 2.77
CA ASN A 129 -16.45 -22.65 4.06
C ASN A 129 -15.56 -23.35 5.11
N THR A 130 -15.56 -24.69 5.13
CA THR A 130 -14.73 -25.50 6.03
C THR A 130 -13.24 -25.35 5.75
N ASP A 131 -12.83 -25.25 4.49
CA ASP A 131 -11.42 -25.03 4.14
C ASP A 131 -10.96 -23.64 4.59
N ILE A 132 -11.77 -22.62 4.32
CA ILE A 132 -11.46 -21.24 4.69
C ILE A 132 -11.34 -21.12 6.21
N ARG A 133 -12.29 -21.67 6.97
CA ARG A 133 -12.24 -21.65 8.44
C ARG A 133 -10.99 -22.33 8.97
N ARG A 134 -10.60 -23.46 8.39
CA ARG A 134 -9.39 -24.20 8.78
C ARG A 134 -8.12 -23.40 8.50
N MET A 135 -7.98 -22.87 7.28
CA MET A 135 -6.83 -22.06 6.88
C MET A 135 -6.69 -20.78 7.70
N ILE A 136 -7.79 -20.09 7.98
CA ILE A 136 -7.80 -18.88 8.82
C ILE A 136 -7.42 -19.24 10.26
N GLY A 137 -7.92 -20.36 10.78
CA GLY A 137 -7.62 -20.85 12.12
C GLY A 137 -6.13 -21.10 12.39
N GLU A 138 -5.31 -21.29 11.36
CA GLU A 138 -3.86 -21.48 11.49
C GLU A 138 -3.08 -20.17 11.62
N ILE A 139 -3.68 -19.03 11.25
CA ILE A 139 -3.00 -17.72 11.23
C ILE A 139 -3.55 -16.70 12.24
N ILE A 140 -4.67 -16.99 12.88
CA ILE A 140 -5.28 -16.14 13.90
C ILE A 140 -4.97 -16.63 15.32
N THR A 141 -5.02 -15.72 16.28
CA THR A 141 -4.95 -15.99 17.71
C THR A 141 -6.29 -16.50 18.26
N GLU A 142 -6.27 -17.12 19.45
CA GLU A 142 -7.50 -17.55 20.14
C GLU A 142 -8.44 -16.38 20.51
N GLU A 143 -7.91 -15.16 20.68
CA GLU A 143 -8.74 -13.98 20.93
C GLU A 143 -9.48 -13.53 19.66
N GLU A 144 -8.78 -13.49 18.53
CA GLU A 144 -9.35 -13.18 17.22
C GLU A 144 -10.38 -14.22 16.78
N LYS A 145 -10.11 -15.49 17.09
CA LYS A 145 -11.05 -16.59 16.85
C LYS A 145 -12.36 -16.40 17.62
N LYS A 146 -12.30 -15.97 18.88
CA LYS A 146 -13.50 -15.65 19.66
C LYS A 146 -14.29 -14.49 19.04
N LYS A 147 -13.62 -13.46 18.51
CA LYS A 147 -14.26 -12.34 17.80
C LYS A 147 -14.99 -12.82 16.54
N LEU A 148 -14.36 -13.69 15.76
CA LEU A 148 -15.02 -14.31 14.60
C LEU A 148 -16.23 -15.17 15.00
N ASP A 149 -16.12 -15.93 16.09
CA ASP A 149 -17.23 -16.73 16.61
C ASP A 149 -18.40 -15.86 17.14
N THR A 150 -18.15 -14.60 17.53
CA THR A 150 -19.18 -13.60 17.88
C THR A 150 -19.67 -12.77 16.69
N LEU A 151 -19.33 -13.18 15.45
CA LEU A 151 -19.70 -12.51 14.20
C LEU A 151 -19.07 -11.11 14.02
N GLU A 152 -17.95 -10.83 14.68
CA GLU A 152 -17.17 -9.61 14.47
C GLU A 152 -16.15 -9.80 13.34
N GLU A 153 -15.78 -8.69 12.69
CA GLU A 153 -14.70 -8.65 11.71
C GLU A 153 -13.35 -8.61 12.42
N VAL A 154 -12.32 -9.21 11.81
CA VAL A 154 -10.96 -9.23 12.36
C VAL A 154 -9.96 -8.68 11.36
N ASP A 155 -9.25 -7.64 11.77
CA ASP A 155 -8.10 -7.07 11.07
C ASP A 155 -6.81 -7.38 11.82
N PHE A 156 -5.81 -7.95 11.12
CA PHE A 156 -4.50 -8.23 11.69
C PHE A 156 -3.40 -8.27 10.64
N SER A 157 -2.14 -8.28 11.09
CA SER A 157 -0.96 -8.44 10.24
C SER A 157 -0.40 -9.85 10.37
N TYR A 158 -0.16 -10.52 9.23
CA TYR A 158 0.50 -11.82 9.14
C TYR A 158 1.83 -11.70 8.40
N GLU A 159 2.86 -12.41 8.88
CA GLU A 159 4.20 -12.39 8.31
C GLU A 159 4.65 -13.81 7.97
N ILE A 160 5.06 -14.01 6.71
CA ILE A 160 5.88 -15.16 6.34
C ILE A 160 7.33 -14.71 6.44
N GLU A 161 8.05 -15.27 7.40
CA GLU A 161 9.44 -14.92 7.70
C GLU A 161 10.31 -14.92 6.43
N ASN A 162 11.08 -13.84 6.24
CA ASN A 162 11.97 -13.63 5.09
C ASN A 162 11.29 -13.70 3.69
N PHE A 163 9.95 -13.62 3.62
CA PHE A 163 9.22 -13.69 2.35
C PHE A 163 8.35 -12.46 2.10
N ALA A 164 7.29 -12.28 2.89
CA ALA A 164 6.32 -11.23 2.69
C ALA A 164 5.45 -11.01 3.93
N ARG A 165 4.97 -9.78 4.09
CA ARG A 165 3.95 -9.43 5.08
C ARG A 165 2.60 -9.20 4.41
N PHE A 166 1.53 -9.45 5.14
CA PHE A 166 0.17 -9.33 4.66
C PHE A 166 -0.68 -8.62 5.70
N ARG A 167 -1.50 -7.67 5.25
CA ARG A 167 -2.63 -7.17 6.03
C ARG A 167 -3.83 -8.06 5.73
N CYS A 168 -4.37 -8.67 6.76
CA CYS A 168 -5.45 -9.63 6.70
C CYS A 168 -6.72 -8.98 7.24
N ASN A 169 -7.81 -9.06 6.48
CA ASN A 169 -9.14 -8.71 6.93
C ASN A 169 -10.04 -9.93 6.73
N ILE A 170 -10.68 -10.37 7.80
CA ILE A 170 -11.56 -11.54 7.84
C ILE A 170 -12.96 -11.10 8.25
N PHE A 171 -13.95 -11.56 7.50
CA PHE A 171 -15.36 -11.22 7.70
C PHE A 171 -16.24 -12.42 7.36
N ILE A 172 -17.53 -12.33 7.72
CA ILE A 172 -18.53 -13.34 7.39
C ILE A 172 -19.61 -12.68 6.53
N ASP A 173 -19.88 -13.25 5.37
CA ASP A 173 -20.94 -12.83 4.45
C ASP A 173 -22.06 -13.87 4.35
N ARG A 174 -23.00 -13.67 3.41
CA ARG A 174 -24.13 -14.59 3.18
C ARG A 174 -23.69 -16.02 2.81
N LYS A 175 -22.54 -16.18 2.13
CA LYS A 175 -22.01 -17.49 1.72
C LYS A 175 -21.15 -18.13 2.82
N GLY A 176 -20.59 -17.34 3.72
CA GLY A 176 -19.76 -17.84 4.80
C GLY A 176 -18.56 -16.96 5.10
N PHE A 177 -17.46 -17.57 5.47
CA PHE A 177 -16.21 -16.83 5.68
C PHE A 177 -15.70 -16.22 4.37
N GLY A 178 -15.28 -14.97 4.48
CA GLY A 178 -14.57 -14.22 3.46
C GLY A 178 -13.28 -13.64 4.04
N ALA A 179 -12.27 -13.52 3.20
CA ALA A 179 -10.97 -13.00 3.59
C ALA A 179 -10.36 -12.16 2.47
N VAL A 180 -9.78 -11.01 2.84
CA VAL A 180 -8.94 -10.21 1.95
C VAL A 180 -7.56 -10.09 2.56
N PHE A 181 -6.55 -10.45 1.77
CA PHE A 181 -5.16 -10.35 2.16
C PHE A 181 -4.44 -9.40 1.21
N ARG A 182 -3.93 -8.30 1.74
CA ARG A 182 -3.15 -7.30 0.99
C ARG A 182 -1.67 -7.55 1.21
N LEU A 183 -0.91 -7.66 0.13
CA LEU A 183 0.54 -7.73 0.18
C LEU A 183 1.12 -6.41 0.69
N ILE A 184 1.89 -6.48 1.77
CA ILE A 184 2.66 -5.36 2.32
C ILE A 184 4.07 -5.41 1.73
N PRO A 185 4.52 -4.37 1.01
CA PRO A 185 5.84 -4.37 0.38
C PRO A 185 6.98 -4.44 1.41
N CYS A 186 7.88 -5.41 1.26
CA CYS A 186 9.08 -5.51 2.12
C CYS A 186 10.17 -4.49 1.76
N ARG A 187 10.17 -3.99 0.52
CA ARG A 187 11.17 -3.02 0.07
C ARG A 187 10.65 -1.60 0.31
N ILE A 188 11.38 -0.86 1.14
CA ILE A 188 11.19 0.58 1.31
C ILE A 188 11.89 1.29 0.14
N PRO A 189 11.18 2.06 -0.68
CA PRO A 189 11.81 2.85 -1.73
C PRO A 189 12.62 3.98 -1.09
N SER A 190 13.80 4.28 -1.65
CA SER A 190 14.62 5.38 -1.13
C SER A 190 14.03 6.75 -1.49
N VAL A 191 14.44 7.79 -0.76
CA VAL A 191 14.08 9.19 -1.05
C VAL A 191 14.39 9.58 -2.50
N ASP A 192 15.50 9.07 -3.04
CA ASP A 192 15.94 9.30 -4.42
C ASP A 192 15.12 8.51 -5.45
N GLU A 193 14.76 7.25 -5.15
CA GLU A 193 13.88 6.43 -6.00
C GLU A 193 12.48 7.02 -6.14
N LEU A 194 11.97 7.61 -5.06
CA LEU A 194 10.71 8.36 -5.05
C LEU A 194 10.82 9.72 -5.74
N LYS A 195 12.03 10.16 -6.11
CA LYS A 195 12.32 11.49 -6.66
C LYS A 195 11.81 12.62 -5.76
N LEU A 196 11.89 12.44 -4.44
CA LEU A 196 11.49 13.47 -3.50
C LEU A 196 12.45 14.67 -3.62
N PRO A 197 11.94 15.92 -3.49
CA PRO A 197 12.79 17.10 -3.42
C PRO A 197 13.88 16.98 -2.33
N GLN A 198 15.05 17.60 -2.56
CA GLN A 198 16.16 17.63 -1.60
C GLN A 198 15.73 18.08 -0.20
N LEU A 199 14.76 19.00 -0.14
CA LEU A 199 14.14 19.47 1.11
C LEU A 199 13.71 18.34 2.05
N PHE A 200 13.24 17.19 1.55
CA PHE A 200 12.83 16.07 2.40
C PHE A 200 14.01 15.49 3.18
N LYS A 201 15.21 15.44 2.57
CA LYS A 201 16.44 15.03 3.25
C LYS A 201 16.83 16.06 4.30
N ASP A 202 16.71 17.35 3.98
CA ASP A 202 17.05 18.44 4.90
C ASP A 202 16.15 18.41 6.14
N LEU A 203 14.85 18.15 5.95
CA LEU A 203 13.89 17.97 7.03
C LEU A 203 14.23 16.78 7.95
N CYS A 204 14.82 15.70 7.43
CA CYS A 204 15.24 14.53 8.21
C CYS A 204 16.41 14.84 9.19
N PHE A 205 17.13 15.94 8.98
CA PHE A 205 18.23 16.38 9.84
C PHE A 205 17.83 17.45 10.86
N LEU A 206 16.54 17.77 10.96
CA LEU A 206 16.05 18.61 12.06
C LEU A 206 16.28 17.90 13.40
N ASN A 207 16.73 18.65 14.41
CA ASN A 207 16.92 18.12 15.76
C ASN A 207 15.58 17.94 16.48
N LYS A 208 14.62 18.85 16.26
CA LYS A 208 13.31 18.82 16.89
C LYS A 208 12.23 19.49 16.05
N GLY A 209 10.98 19.25 16.41
CA GLY A 209 9.79 19.85 15.82
C GLY A 209 8.95 18.83 15.07
N MET A 210 7.85 19.29 14.47
CA MET A 210 6.85 18.44 13.84
C MET A 210 6.86 18.59 12.32
N ILE A 211 6.89 17.47 11.60
CA ILE A 211 6.70 17.39 10.15
C ILE A 211 5.42 16.62 9.89
N LEU A 212 4.50 17.24 9.15
CA LEU A 212 3.22 16.63 8.79
C LEU A 212 3.21 16.22 7.32
N VAL A 213 2.99 14.94 7.05
CA VAL A 213 2.71 14.44 5.70
C VAL A 213 1.23 14.16 5.59
N THR A 214 0.51 14.91 4.76
CA THR A 214 -0.95 14.88 4.68
C THR A 214 -1.44 14.48 3.29
N GLY A 215 -2.72 14.12 3.20
CA GLY A 215 -3.37 13.74 1.96
C GLY A 215 -4.38 12.60 2.16
N PRO A 216 -5.20 12.30 1.14
CA PRO A 216 -6.24 11.27 1.25
C PRO A 216 -5.64 9.87 1.42
N THR A 217 -6.50 8.90 1.71
CA THR A 217 -6.09 7.49 1.73
C THR A 217 -5.54 7.08 0.37
N GLY A 218 -4.43 6.32 0.37
CA GLY A 218 -3.78 5.89 -0.86
C GLY A 218 -2.98 6.98 -1.59
N SER A 219 -2.75 8.16 -0.98
CA SER A 219 -1.88 9.19 -1.55
C SER A 219 -0.38 8.90 -1.42
N GLY A 220 0.02 7.83 -0.72
CA GLY A 220 1.41 7.42 -0.54
C GLY A 220 2.13 8.04 0.67
N LYS A 221 1.39 8.55 1.67
CA LYS A 221 1.95 9.14 2.90
C LYS A 221 2.91 8.18 3.62
N SER A 222 2.45 6.94 3.88
CA SER A 222 3.26 5.92 4.57
C SER A 222 4.53 5.59 3.79
N THR A 223 4.47 5.57 2.45
CA THR A 223 5.65 5.34 1.60
C THR A 223 6.65 6.48 1.70
N THR A 224 6.18 7.74 1.70
CA THR A 224 7.03 8.92 1.87
C THR A 224 7.69 8.93 3.25
N LEU A 225 6.92 8.66 4.30
CA LEU A 225 7.43 8.61 5.68
C LEU A 225 8.39 7.45 5.89
N ALA A 226 8.10 6.26 5.35
CA ALA A 226 9.04 5.13 5.40
C ALA A 226 10.37 5.49 4.70
N ALA A 227 10.32 6.16 3.54
CA ALA A 227 11.55 6.61 2.87
C ALA A 227 12.34 7.62 3.72
N MET A 228 11.66 8.53 4.42
CA MET A 228 12.30 9.49 5.34
C MET A 228 12.91 8.79 6.57
N ILE A 229 12.19 7.87 7.20
CA ILE A 229 12.68 7.09 8.34
C ILE A 229 13.87 6.22 7.94
N ASP A 230 13.82 5.52 6.79
CA ASP A 230 14.95 4.75 6.26
C ASP A 230 16.16 5.64 5.95
N PHE A 231 15.93 6.88 5.49
CA PHE A 231 17.01 7.84 5.28
C PHE A 231 17.66 8.27 6.61
N ILE A 232 16.87 8.57 7.64
CA ILE A 232 17.37 8.85 9.00
C ILE A 232 18.16 7.66 9.53
N ASN A 233 17.59 6.46 9.41
CA ASN A 233 18.19 5.19 9.86
C ASN A 233 19.57 4.90 9.27
N ARG A 234 19.83 5.34 8.04
CA ARG A 234 21.13 5.16 7.38
C ARG A 234 22.16 6.22 7.72
N LYS A 235 21.73 7.36 8.28
CA LYS A 235 22.56 8.58 8.35
C LYS A 235 22.79 9.09 9.77
N ARG A 236 21.86 8.86 10.70
CA ARG A 236 21.89 9.38 12.06
C ARG A 236 22.06 8.24 13.08
N ASP A 237 22.84 8.51 14.12
CA ASP A 237 23.00 7.66 15.31
C ASP A 237 21.91 8.06 16.32
N VAL A 238 20.69 7.55 16.14
CA VAL A 238 19.49 7.98 16.87
C VAL A 238 18.61 6.80 17.25
N HIS A 239 17.72 7.00 18.21
CA HIS A 239 16.63 6.09 18.52
C HIS A 239 15.32 6.57 17.87
N ILE A 240 14.70 5.71 17.07
CA ILE A 240 13.45 5.95 16.36
C ILE A 240 12.36 5.05 16.90
N ILE A 241 11.24 5.63 17.33
CA ILE A 241 10.03 4.88 17.70
C ILE A 241 8.94 5.15 16.66
N THR A 242 8.34 4.09 16.12
CA THR A 242 7.17 4.23 15.24
C THR A 242 5.93 3.65 15.91
N LEU A 243 4.82 4.38 15.80
CA LEU A 243 3.50 3.97 16.27
C LEU A 243 2.60 3.89 15.04
N GLU A 244 2.07 2.71 14.71
CA GLU A 244 1.40 2.45 13.42
C GLU A 244 0.16 1.56 13.59
N ASP A 245 -0.84 1.67 12.70
CA ASP A 245 -2.08 0.87 12.75
C ASP A 245 -2.55 0.48 11.32
N PRO A 246 -2.07 -0.64 10.74
CA PRO A 246 -0.97 -1.50 11.21
C PRO A 246 0.41 -1.00 10.75
N ILE A 247 1.48 -1.72 11.08
CA ILE A 247 2.83 -1.45 10.53
C ILE A 247 2.84 -1.75 9.02
N GLU A 248 3.10 -0.72 8.21
CA GLU A 248 3.07 -0.81 6.74
C GLU A 248 4.44 -1.09 6.12
N PHE A 249 5.53 -0.70 6.79
CA PHE A 249 6.90 -0.96 6.32
C PHE A 249 7.77 -1.41 7.49
N VAL A 250 8.53 -2.49 7.30
CA VAL A 250 9.45 -2.97 8.33
C VAL A 250 10.82 -2.37 8.11
N HIS A 251 11.32 -1.66 9.10
CA HIS A 251 12.64 -1.10 9.10
C HIS A 251 13.60 -2.03 9.84
N GLN A 252 14.69 -2.42 9.17
CA GLN A 252 15.80 -3.08 9.85
C GLN A 252 16.67 -2.05 10.55
N ASN A 253 17.24 -2.41 11.69
CA ASN A 253 18.22 -1.56 12.38
C ASN A 253 19.48 -1.45 11.52
N LEU A 254 19.91 -0.21 11.25
CA LEU A 254 21.13 0.08 10.52
C LEU A 254 22.06 0.92 11.39
N LYS A 255 22.05 2.25 11.19
CA LYS A 255 22.79 3.19 12.01
C LYS A 255 21.94 3.68 13.19
N ALA A 256 20.62 3.77 13.01
CA ALA A 256 19.67 4.03 14.07
C ALA A 256 19.12 2.72 14.68
N LEU A 257 18.72 2.80 15.94
CA LEU A 257 17.86 1.81 16.58
C LEU A 257 16.40 2.15 16.25
N ILE A 258 15.62 1.17 15.76
CA ILE A 258 14.21 1.37 15.42
C ILE A 258 13.34 0.39 16.20
N ASN A 259 12.36 0.93 16.92
CA ASN A 259 11.32 0.17 17.61
C ASN A 259 9.95 0.50 17.02
N GLN A 260 9.35 -0.46 16.32
CA GLN A 260 8.03 -0.29 15.69
C GLN A 260 6.93 -0.96 16.52
N ARG A 261 5.87 -0.20 16.84
CA ARG A 261 4.75 -0.65 17.66
C ARG A 261 3.46 -0.55 16.85
N GLU A 262 2.77 -1.68 16.74
CA GLU A 262 1.46 -1.77 16.12
C GLU A 262 0.38 -1.54 17.17
N ILE A 263 -0.54 -0.60 16.92
CA ILE A 263 -1.68 -0.35 17.80
C ILE A 263 -2.58 -1.60 17.81
N LYS A 264 -3.20 -1.89 18.95
CA LYS A 264 -3.97 -3.10 19.28
C LYS A 264 -3.19 -4.41 19.35
N LYS A 265 -1.93 -4.45 18.89
CA LYS A 265 -1.06 -5.64 18.98
C LYS A 265 0.07 -5.48 19.99
N HIS A 266 0.81 -4.38 19.93
CA HIS A 266 1.94 -4.07 20.83
C HIS A 266 1.58 -3.01 21.87
N THR A 267 0.50 -2.26 21.67
CA THR A 267 0.04 -1.18 22.55
C THR A 267 -1.43 -0.86 22.33
N ASN A 268 -2.13 -0.27 23.31
CA ASN A 268 -3.58 -0.10 23.26
C ASN A 268 -4.05 1.08 22.38
N SER A 269 -3.35 2.22 22.43
CA SER A 269 -3.72 3.43 21.70
C SER A 269 -2.48 4.23 21.29
N PHE A 270 -2.64 5.13 20.32
CA PHE A 270 -1.59 6.09 19.95
C PHE A 270 -1.19 6.97 21.14
N SER A 271 -2.16 7.55 21.86
CA SER A 271 -1.91 8.44 22.99
C SER A 271 -1.11 7.78 24.12
N SER A 272 -1.50 6.55 24.51
CA SER A 272 -0.80 5.81 25.57
C SER A 272 0.60 5.39 25.12
N ALA A 273 0.75 4.93 23.89
CA ALA A 273 2.04 4.54 23.34
C ALA A 273 2.99 5.74 23.23
N LEU A 274 2.50 6.89 22.80
CA LEU A 274 3.30 8.11 22.66
C LEU A 274 3.76 8.65 24.01
N LYS A 275 2.90 8.63 25.03
CA LYS A 275 3.27 8.99 26.41
C LYS A 275 4.35 8.05 26.97
N SER A 276 4.27 6.75 26.68
CA SER A 276 5.31 5.79 27.07
C SER A 276 6.61 6.02 26.31
N ALA A 277 6.52 6.29 25.00
CA ALA A 277 7.69 6.53 24.14
C ALA A 277 8.57 7.67 24.67
N LEU A 278 8.00 8.73 25.27
CA LEU A 278 8.78 9.82 25.89
C LEU A 278 9.72 9.39 27.03
N ARG A 279 9.55 8.18 27.58
CA ARG A 279 10.43 7.59 28.61
C ARG A 279 11.32 6.47 28.07
N GLU A 280 11.27 6.24 26.76
CA GLU A 280 12.03 5.22 26.05
C GLU A 280 13.28 5.84 25.38
N ASP A 281 13.65 7.08 25.73
CA ASP A 281 14.79 7.84 25.18
C ASP A 281 14.79 7.94 23.63
N PRO A 282 13.68 8.34 22.97
CA PRO A 282 13.66 8.52 21.52
C PRO A 282 14.30 9.84 21.11
N ASP A 283 14.85 9.90 19.89
CA ASP A 283 15.16 11.16 19.21
C ASP A 283 14.09 11.51 18.16
N VAL A 284 13.55 10.48 17.52
CA VAL A 284 12.58 10.59 16.42
C VAL A 284 11.36 9.74 16.73
N VAL A 285 10.17 10.32 16.58
CA VAL A 285 8.91 9.60 16.77
C VAL A 285 8.04 9.72 15.53
N LEU A 286 7.62 8.58 14.97
CA LEU A 286 6.61 8.52 13.92
C LEU A 286 5.25 8.18 14.54
N VAL A 287 4.29 9.08 14.38
CA VAL A 287 2.88 8.86 14.75
C VAL A 287 2.09 8.61 13.48
N GLY A 288 1.70 7.35 13.26
CA GLY A 288 1.06 6.88 12.03
C GLY A 288 -0.13 7.73 11.61
N GLU A 289 -0.99 8.12 12.55
CA GLU A 289 -2.08 9.06 12.30
C GLU A 289 -2.48 9.83 13.57
N MET A 290 -2.81 11.11 13.42
CA MET A 290 -3.32 11.94 14.52
C MET A 290 -4.83 12.16 14.36
N ARG A 291 -5.63 11.22 14.87
CA ARG A 291 -7.10 11.25 14.78
C ARG A 291 -7.79 11.97 15.93
N ASP A 292 -7.28 11.79 17.13
CA ASP A 292 -7.91 12.25 18.36
C ASP A 292 -7.12 13.38 19.03
N LEU A 293 -7.82 14.14 19.87
CA LEU A 293 -7.28 15.29 20.59
C LEU A 293 -6.09 14.95 21.47
N GLU A 294 -6.14 13.80 22.14
CA GLU A 294 -5.09 13.40 23.07
C GLU A 294 -3.79 13.11 22.32
N THR A 295 -3.87 12.34 21.22
CA THR A 295 -2.74 12.05 20.35
C THR A 295 -2.13 13.32 19.77
N ILE A 296 -2.95 14.28 19.29
CA ILE A 296 -2.46 15.56 18.76
C ILE A 296 -1.74 16.36 19.86
N SER A 297 -2.35 16.47 21.04
CA SER A 297 -1.80 17.22 22.17
C SER A 297 -0.42 16.69 22.58
N VAL A 298 -0.31 15.37 22.76
CA VAL A 298 0.95 14.73 23.17
C VAL A 298 1.99 14.83 22.05
N ALA A 299 1.60 14.73 20.77
CA ALA A 299 2.53 14.90 19.64
C ALA A 299 3.10 16.32 19.55
N LEU A 300 2.27 17.34 19.79
CA LEU A 300 2.73 18.74 19.84
C LEU A 300 3.72 18.97 20.99
N GLU A 301 3.39 18.47 22.19
CA GLU A 301 4.28 18.52 23.36
C GLU A 301 5.61 17.79 23.11
N THR A 302 5.55 16.61 22.48
CA THR A 302 6.74 15.81 22.11
C THR A 302 7.65 16.59 21.17
N ALA A 303 7.07 17.25 20.15
CA ALA A 303 7.80 18.07 19.19
C ALA A 303 8.41 19.34 19.81
N GLU A 304 7.73 19.93 20.81
CA GLU A 304 8.22 21.09 21.55
C GLU A 304 9.41 20.74 22.47
N THR A 305 9.31 19.61 23.16
CA THR A 305 10.23 19.13 24.20
C THR A 305 11.55 18.57 23.70
N GLY A 306 11.81 18.58 22.39
CA GLY A 306 13.14 18.27 21.85
C GLY A 306 13.19 17.16 20.81
N HIS A 307 12.07 16.54 20.48
CA HIS A 307 12.01 15.40 19.57
C HIS A 307 11.63 15.81 18.16
N LEU A 308 12.10 15.05 17.16
CA LEU A 308 11.60 15.17 15.80
C LEU A 308 10.36 14.27 15.65
N VAL A 309 9.19 14.87 15.48
CA VAL A 309 7.93 14.14 15.29
C VAL A 309 7.54 14.16 13.82
N LEU A 310 7.34 12.98 13.24
CA LEU A 310 6.72 12.81 11.93
C LEU A 310 5.30 12.28 12.14
N ALA A 311 4.31 12.87 11.48
CA ALA A 311 2.94 12.41 11.63
C ALA A 311 2.10 12.59 10.35
N THR A 312 0.94 11.91 10.31
CA THR A 312 -0.01 12.07 9.20
C THR A 312 -1.38 12.59 9.62
N LEU A 313 -2.01 13.31 8.68
CA LEU A 313 -3.42 13.65 8.68
C LEU A 313 -4.01 13.42 7.28
N HIS A 314 -5.34 13.42 7.18
CA HIS A 314 -6.07 13.20 5.92
C HIS A 314 -6.46 14.49 5.16
N THR A 315 -5.99 15.64 5.64
CA THR A 315 -6.19 16.96 4.99
C THR A 315 -5.45 17.06 3.67
N THR A 316 -5.93 17.92 2.76
CA THR A 316 -5.43 18.01 1.38
C THR A 316 -4.59 19.24 1.08
N SER A 317 -4.45 20.17 2.03
CA SER A 317 -3.62 21.36 1.91
C SER A 317 -2.95 21.73 3.23
N ALA A 318 -1.90 22.54 3.16
CA ALA A 318 -1.20 23.01 4.34
C ALA A 318 -2.10 23.90 5.22
N TYR A 319 -2.88 24.79 4.61
CA TYR A 319 -3.87 25.62 5.30
C TYR A 319 -4.91 24.77 6.06
N SER A 320 -5.54 23.81 5.38
CA SER A 320 -6.56 22.95 6.00
C SER A 320 -5.98 22.07 7.10
N THR A 321 -4.71 21.67 6.98
CA THR A 321 -4.01 20.90 8.01
C THR A 321 -3.87 21.70 9.31
N VAL A 322 -3.36 22.93 9.23
CA VAL A 322 -3.20 23.79 10.40
C VAL A 322 -4.55 24.07 11.06
N ASN A 323 -5.56 24.42 10.28
CA ASN A 323 -6.91 24.66 10.80
C ASN A 323 -7.49 23.41 11.46
N ARG A 324 -7.37 22.25 10.83
CA ARG A 324 -7.90 20.99 11.36
C ARG A 324 -7.29 20.63 12.71
N ILE A 325 -6.01 20.94 12.93
CA ILE A 325 -5.38 20.70 14.23
C ILE A 325 -6.00 21.59 15.30
N VAL A 326 -6.17 22.89 15.03
CA VAL A 326 -6.73 23.86 15.99
C VAL A 326 -8.21 23.61 16.26
N GLU A 327 -9.01 23.42 15.21
CA GLU A 327 -10.48 23.32 15.28
C GLU A 327 -10.99 22.07 16.00
N GLN A 328 -10.16 21.05 16.17
CA GLN A 328 -10.55 19.87 16.95
C GLN A 328 -10.71 20.21 18.45
N PHE A 329 -9.98 21.22 18.95
CA PHE A 329 -9.98 21.57 20.36
C PHE A 329 -11.15 22.49 20.72
N PRO A 330 -11.71 22.38 21.94
CA PRO A 330 -12.73 23.29 22.44
C PRO A 330 -12.24 24.75 22.40
N PRO A 331 -13.14 25.75 22.17
CA PRO A 331 -12.75 27.15 22.01
C PRO A 331 -11.82 27.71 23.09
N GLY A 332 -12.00 27.29 24.35
CA GLY A 332 -11.15 27.74 25.47
C GLY A 332 -9.69 27.26 25.41
N GLN A 333 -9.37 26.26 24.58
CA GLN A 333 -8.01 25.71 24.42
C GLN A 333 -7.35 26.14 23.10
N GLN A 334 -8.10 26.69 22.15
CA GLN A 334 -7.59 26.96 20.80
C GLN A 334 -6.44 27.98 20.75
N GLU A 335 -6.44 28.99 21.62
CA GLU A 335 -5.33 29.96 21.70
C GLU A 335 -4.01 29.30 22.12
N GLN A 336 -4.07 28.40 23.10
CA GLN A 336 -2.91 27.64 23.54
C GLN A 336 -2.41 26.72 22.42
N ILE A 337 -3.32 26.00 21.77
CA ILE A 337 -2.97 25.09 20.67
C ILE A 337 -2.37 25.84 19.48
N LYS A 338 -2.90 27.01 19.11
CA LYS A 338 -2.28 27.86 18.07
C LYS A 338 -0.83 28.19 18.40
N THR A 339 -0.55 28.53 19.66
CA THR A 339 0.81 28.80 20.12
C THR A 339 1.70 27.56 20.02
N MET A 340 1.23 26.42 20.53
CA MET A 340 1.97 25.14 20.45
C MET A 340 2.26 24.72 19.01
N VAL A 341 1.28 24.85 18.10
CA VAL A 341 1.46 24.55 16.68
C VAL A 341 2.47 25.53 16.05
N ALA A 342 2.39 26.82 16.36
CA ALA A 342 3.30 27.84 15.83
C ALA A 342 4.76 27.59 16.22
N ASP A 343 5.02 27.02 17.41
CA ASP A 343 6.36 26.79 17.93
C ASP A 343 6.94 25.43 17.53
N SER A 344 6.10 24.39 17.48
CA SER A 344 6.50 23.01 17.20
C SER A 344 6.53 22.67 15.70
N LEU A 345 5.59 23.16 14.90
CA LEU A 345 5.46 22.79 13.48
C LEU A 345 6.64 23.32 12.65
N LYS A 346 7.20 22.47 11.78
CA LYS A 346 8.33 22.82 10.89
C LYS A 346 7.96 22.74 9.42
N ALA A 347 7.15 21.76 9.05
CA ALA A 347 6.69 21.62 7.67
C ALA A 347 5.33 20.91 7.58
N VAL A 348 4.56 21.29 6.56
CA VAL A 348 3.37 20.54 6.10
C VAL A 348 3.55 20.19 4.63
N ILE A 349 3.46 18.89 4.34
CA ILE A 349 3.64 18.31 3.02
C ILE A 349 2.33 17.63 2.64
N SER A 350 1.49 18.28 1.84
CA SER A 350 0.25 17.67 1.35
C SER A 350 0.50 16.94 0.04
N GLN A 351 0.17 15.66 -0.01
CA GLN A 351 0.55 14.74 -1.07
C GLN A 351 -0.67 14.19 -1.80
N THR A 352 -0.59 14.13 -3.13
CA THR A 352 -1.52 13.42 -4.01
C THR A 352 -0.76 12.58 -5.02
N LEU A 353 -1.36 11.48 -5.52
CA LEU A 353 -0.75 10.67 -6.57
C LEU A 353 -1.38 10.98 -7.92
N CYS A 354 -0.53 11.28 -8.89
CA CYS A 354 -0.89 11.50 -10.28
C CYS A 354 -0.57 10.26 -11.11
N LYS A 355 -1.43 9.94 -12.07
CA LYS A 355 -1.13 8.93 -13.09
C LYS A 355 0.03 9.41 -13.98
N LYS A 356 1.06 8.58 -14.15
CA LYS A 356 2.17 8.89 -15.06
C LYS A 356 1.77 8.70 -16.51
N ILE A 357 2.41 9.45 -17.42
CA ILE A 357 2.47 9.07 -18.83
C ILE A 357 3.17 7.71 -18.92
N GLY A 358 2.51 6.72 -19.53
CA GLY A 358 2.95 5.33 -19.53
C GLY A 358 2.37 4.53 -18.36
N ARG A 359 3.24 3.94 -17.52
CA ARG A 359 2.85 3.08 -16.39
C ARG A 359 3.23 3.69 -15.04
N GLY A 360 2.40 3.40 -14.03
CA GLY A 360 2.65 3.77 -12.64
C GLY A 360 2.11 5.15 -12.24
N ARG A 361 2.57 5.63 -11.08
CA ARG A 361 2.13 6.88 -10.45
C ARG A 361 3.33 7.72 -9.99
N VAL A 362 3.15 9.03 -9.91
CA VAL A 362 4.10 10.00 -9.34
C VAL A 362 3.40 10.81 -8.25
N ALA A 363 4.11 11.17 -7.19
CA ALA A 363 3.58 12.05 -6.17
C ALA A 363 3.70 13.52 -6.59
N ALA A 364 2.65 14.29 -6.35
CA ALA A 364 2.66 15.75 -6.41
C ALA A 364 2.46 16.31 -5.00
N PHE A 365 3.15 17.41 -4.70
CA PHE A 365 3.23 17.94 -3.34
C PHE A 365 2.83 19.42 -3.29
N GLU A 366 2.07 19.79 -2.27
CA GLU A 366 2.08 21.12 -1.69
C GLU A 366 3.04 21.12 -0.49
N ILE A 367 3.95 22.08 -0.42
CA ILE A 367 4.99 22.11 0.61
C ILE A 367 4.98 23.48 1.29
N LEU A 368 4.55 23.52 2.55
CA LEU A 368 4.66 24.66 3.43
C LEU A 368 5.81 24.45 4.42
N LEU A 369 6.73 25.41 4.49
CA LEU A 369 7.72 25.49 5.56
C LEU A 369 7.26 26.52 6.59
N VAL A 370 7.39 26.20 7.88
CA VAL A 370 6.94 27.09 8.95
C VAL A 370 8.05 28.05 9.31
N THR A 371 8.07 29.17 8.59
CA THR A 371 8.97 30.30 8.83
C THR A 371 8.45 31.15 9.98
N PRO A 372 9.23 32.13 10.51
CA PRO A 372 8.71 33.07 11.51
C PRO A 372 7.43 33.79 11.07
N ALA A 373 7.29 34.11 9.77
CA ALA A 373 6.08 34.74 9.24
C ALA A 373 4.87 33.79 9.28
N VAL A 374 5.05 32.53 8.88
CA VAL A 374 3.99 31.51 8.96
C VAL A 374 3.62 31.23 10.41
N SER A 375 4.61 31.07 11.30
CA SER A 375 4.43 30.87 12.74
C SER A 375 3.59 32.00 13.36
N ASN A 376 3.86 33.26 13.02
CA ASN A 376 3.08 34.40 13.50
C ASN A 376 1.62 34.35 13.00
N LEU A 377 1.37 34.00 11.73
CA LEU A 377 0.00 33.85 11.22
C LEU A 377 -0.77 32.75 11.96
N ILE A 378 -0.10 31.64 12.32
CA ILE A 378 -0.72 30.57 13.11
C ILE A 378 -1.07 31.09 14.49
N ARG A 379 -0.13 31.76 15.18
CA ARG A 379 -0.34 32.31 16.53
C ARG A 379 -1.49 33.31 16.58
N GLU A 380 -1.58 34.20 15.58
CA GLU A 380 -2.66 35.19 15.47
C GLU A 380 -3.99 34.62 14.95
N GLY A 381 -4.05 33.34 14.56
CA GLY A 381 -5.24 32.74 13.95
C GLY A 381 -5.57 33.27 12.56
N LYS A 382 -4.61 33.90 11.87
CA LYS A 382 -4.75 34.43 10.49
C LYS A 382 -4.30 33.41 9.44
N THR A 383 -4.61 32.13 9.68
CA THR A 383 -4.18 31.00 8.84
C THR A 383 -4.68 31.10 7.41
N TYR A 384 -5.79 31.79 7.15
CA TYR A 384 -6.33 32.03 5.80
C TYR A 384 -5.36 32.79 4.87
N GLN A 385 -4.32 33.43 5.42
CA GLN A 385 -3.27 34.11 4.64
C GLN A 385 -2.09 33.18 4.27
N ILE A 386 -2.03 31.95 4.82
CA ILE A 386 -0.98 30.97 4.51
C ILE A 386 -0.85 30.69 3.00
N PRO A 387 -1.94 30.56 2.21
CA PRO A 387 -1.81 30.37 0.75
C PRO A 387 -1.00 31.47 0.05
N SER A 388 -1.12 32.72 0.49
CA SER A 388 -0.34 33.83 -0.07
C SER A 388 1.15 33.72 0.27
N LEU A 389 1.49 33.34 1.51
CA LEU A 389 2.89 33.09 1.89
C LEU A 389 3.48 31.87 1.18
N LEU A 390 2.68 30.83 0.96
CA LEU A 390 3.09 29.65 0.20
C LEU A 390 3.50 30.01 -1.24
N GLN A 391 2.77 30.95 -1.87
CA GLN A 391 3.09 31.44 -3.21
C GLN A 391 4.36 32.30 -3.27
N THR A 392 4.61 33.13 -2.26
CA THR A 392 5.78 34.02 -2.21
C THR A 392 7.03 33.34 -1.65
N GLY A 393 6.87 32.29 -0.84
CA GLY A 393 7.93 31.53 -0.17
C GLY A 393 8.70 30.54 -1.04
N LYS A 394 8.56 30.59 -2.38
CA LYS A 394 9.22 29.66 -3.31
C LYS A 394 10.74 29.61 -3.16
N LYS A 395 11.36 30.76 -2.87
CA LYS A 395 12.82 30.87 -2.66
C LYS A 395 13.30 30.09 -1.43
N GLU A 396 12.43 29.88 -0.45
CA GLU A 396 12.72 29.16 0.79
C GLU A 396 12.44 27.65 0.66
N GLY A 397 11.94 27.20 -0.49
CA GLY A 397 11.59 25.81 -0.76
C GLY A 397 10.10 25.49 -0.63
N MET A 398 9.26 26.49 -0.34
CA MET A 398 7.81 26.30 -0.40
C MET A 398 7.34 26.04 -1.82
N THR A 399 6.31 25.23 -2.00
CA THR A 399 5.78 24.93 -3.33
C THR A 399 4.26 24.77 -3.29
N PRO A 400 3.49 25.66 -3.94
CA PRO A 400 2.07 25.46 -4.19
C PRO A 400 1.82 24.19 -5.02
N LEU A 401 0.72 23.48 -4.75
CA LEU A 401 0.41 22.23 -5.47
C LEU A 401 0.36 22.41 -6.99
N ASN A 402 -0.29 23.48 -7.46
CA ASN A 402 -0.43 23.75 -8.90
C ASN A 402 0.93 23.97 -9.58
N ASP A 403 1.89 24.60 -8.89
CA ASP A 403 3.25 24.78 -9.41
C ASP A 403 3.99 23.44 -9.48
N TYR A 404 3.79 22.57 -8.49
CA TYR A 404 4.37 21.23 -8.53
C TYR A 404 3.76 20.38 -9.66
N LEU A 405 2.44 20.47 -9.86
CA LEU A 405 1.74 19.80 -10.97
C LEU A 405 2.24 20.31 -12.32
N LEU A 406 2.41 21.63 -12.48
CA LEU A 406 3.00 22.21 -13.69
C LEU A 406 4.42 21.69 -13.92
N LYS A 407 5.26 21.61 -12.88
CA LYS A 407 6.60 21.01 -12.97
C LYS A 407 6.57 19.55 -13.43
N LEU A 408 5.58 18.77 -13.02
CA LEU A 408 5.40 17.39 -13.48
C LEU A 408 4.95 17.33 -14.96
N VAL A 409 4.15 18.28 -15.41
CA VAL A 409 3.80 18.43 -16.83
C VAL A 409 5.04 18.84 -17.65
N ASP A 410 5.79 19.84 -17.19
CA ASP A 410 7.01 20.35 -17.82
C ASP A 410 8.07 19.25 -17.99
N SER A 411 8.13 18.31 -17.05
CA SER A 411 9.04 17.15 -17.10
C SER A 411 8.50 15.94 -17.85
N ASN A 412 7.36 16.07 -18.56
CA ASN A 412 6.67 14.99 -19.27
C ASN A 412 6.36 13.78 -18.38
N MET A 413 6.13 14.00 -17.08
CA MET A 413 5.79 12.94 -16.14
C MET A 413 4.30 12.65 -16.12
N ILE A 414 3.46 13.67 -16.32
CA ILE A 414 1.99 13.57 -16.31
C ILE A 414 1.38 14.37 -17.47
N GLU A 415 0.17 14.00 -17.89
CA GLU A 415 -0.59 14.75 -18.89
C GLU A 415 -1.23 16.01 -18.28
N THR A 416 -1.51 17.01 -19.11
CA THR A 416 -2.18 18.26 -18.71
C THR A 416 -3.56 18.01 -18.10
N TYR A 417 -4.27 16.99 -18.60
CA TYR A 417 -5.56 16.56 -18.06
C TYR A 417 -5.44 15.98 -16.64
N GLU A 418 -4.41 15.16 -16.36
CA GLU A 418 -4.18 14.63 -15.01
C GLU A 418 -3.83 15.75 -14.03
N ALA A 419 -3.01 16.73 -14.46
CA ALA A 419 -2.73 17.93 -13.66
C ALA A 419 -4.02 18.69 -13.32
N TYR A 420 -4.90 18.89 -14.30
CA TYR A 420 -6.21 19.50 -14.07
C TYR A 420 -7.06 18.69 -13.07
N LEU A 421 -7.15 17.37 -13.21
CA LEU A 421 -7.92 16.51 -12.31
C LEU A 421 -7.43 16.59 -10.86
N ARG A 422 -6.12 16.69 -10.64
CA ARG A 422 -5.50 16.65 -9.31
C ARG A 422 -5.36 18.02 -8.63
N ALA A 423 -5.40 19.11 -9.40
CA ALA A 423 -5.36 20.46 -8.85
C ALA A 423 -6.56 20.75 -7.93
N VAL A 424 -6.33 21.47 -6.82
CA VAL A 424 -7.42 21.99 -5.98
C VAL A 424 -8.00 23.25 -6.61
N ASP A 425 -7.13 24.19 -6.99
CA ASP A 425 -7.52 25.37 -7.76
C ASP A 425 -7.47 25.07 -9.26
N LYS A 426 -8.63 24.74 -9.83
CA LYS A 426 -8.82 24.44 -11.25
C LYS A 426 -8.54 25.63 -12.15
N LYS A 427 -8.91 26.85 -11.73
CA LYS A 427 -8.72 28.05 -12.54
C LYS A 427 -7.24 28.41 -12.61
N GLY A 428 -6.54 28.34 -11.48
CA GLY A 428 -5.10 28.59 -11.41
C GLY A 428 -4.27 27.64 -12.26
N ILE A 429 -4.54 26.33 -12.23
CA ILE A 429 -3.77 25.38 -13.06
C ILE A 429 -4.03 25.61 -14.56
N LEU A 430 -5.26 25.93 -14.96
CA LEU A 430 -5.56 26.24 -16.36
C LEU A 430 -4.86 27.51 -16.83
N PHE A 431 -4.79 28.54 -15.97
CA PHE A 431 -4.03 29.75 -16.25
C PHE A 431 -2.55 29.43 -16.47
N LEU A 432 -1.92 28.71 -15.55
CA LEU A 432 -0.50 28.31 -15.64
C LEU A 432 -0.19 27.48 -16.90
N LEU A 433 -1.06 26.52 -17.23
CA LEU A 433 -0.92 25.70 -18.44
C LEU A 433 -1.00 26.56 -19.71
N LYS A 434 -1.96 27.50 -19.79
CA LYS A 434 -2.10 28.42 -20.92
C LYS A 434 -0.88 29.34 -21.05
N GLU A 435 -0.41 29.89 -19.93
CA GLU A 435 0.76 30.79 -19.89
C GLU A 435 2.02 30.10 -20.44
N LYS A 436 2.18 28.80 -20.14
CA LYS A 436 3.27 27.96 -20.66
C LYS A 436 3.06 27.44 -22.09
N GLY A 437 1.92 27.75 -22.72
CA GLY A 437 1.61 27.34 -24.09
C GLY A 437 1.13 25.89 -24.23
N TYR A 438 0.71 25.23 -23.15
CA TYR A 438 0.14 23.88 -23.22
C TYR A 438 -1.27 23.90 -23.80
N ARG A 439 -1.57 22.91 -24.64
CA ARG A 439 -2.93 22.68 -25.15
C ARG A 439 -3.82 22.12 -24.04
N ILE A 440 -5.03 22.66 -23.94
CA ILE A 440 -6.05 22.30 -22.93
C ILE A 440 -7.32 21.74 -23.58
N ASP A 441 -7.16 21.13 -24.76
CA ASP A 441 -8.24 20.61 -25.61
C ASP A 441 -9.09 19.53 -24.89
N PHE A 442 -8.62 19.00 -23.76
CA PHE A 442 -9.41 18.12 -22.91
C PHE A 442 -10.64 18.80 -22.29
N LEU A 443 -10.66 20.14 -22.16
CA LEU A 443 -11.81 20.87 -21.62
C LEU A 443 -13.05 20.74 -22.50
N SER A 444 -12.89 20.68 -23.82
CA SER A 444 -14.01 20.49 -24.75
C SER A 444 -14.60 19.07 -24.67
N LYS A 445 -13.86 18.09 -24.15
CA LYS A 445 -14.33 16.72 -23.93
C LYS A 445 -15.06 16.54 -22.59
N LEU A 446 -15.00 17.54 -21.71
CA LEU A 446 -15.63 17.50 -20.39
C LEU A 446 -16.97 18.25 -20.36
N ASP A 447 -17.43 18.81 -21.49
CA ASP A 447 -18.56 19.75 -21.56
C ASP A 447 -18.43 20.93 -20.58
N LEU A 448 -17.20 21.28 -20.19
CA LEU A 448 -16.91 22.36 -19.24
C LEU A 448 -16.68 23.72 -19.93
N LEU A 449 -17.11 23.86 -21.19
CA LEU A 449 -16.93 25.10 -21.96
C LEU A 449 -18.08 26.11 -21.84
N GLU A 450 -19.05 25.89 -20.97
CA GLU A 450 -20.07 26.90 -20.64
C GLU A 450 -20.29 27.02 -19.13
N SER A 451 -19.47 27.84 -18.45
CA SER A 451 -19.87 28.71 -17.31
C SER A 451 -18.76 29.66 -16.87
#